data_AF-A0A2V1GS35-F1
#
_entry.id   AF-A0A2V1GS35-F1
#
_cell.length_a   1.000
_cell.length_b   1.000
_cell.length_c   1.000
_cell.angle_alpha   90.00
_cell.angle_beta   90.00
_cell.angle_gamma   90.00
#
_symmetry.space_group_name_H-M   'P 1'
#
loop_
_entity.id
_entity.type
_entity.pdbx_description
1 polymer ?
#
loop_
_entity_poly.entity_id
_entity_poly.type
_entity_poly.pdbx_seq_one_letter_code
_entity_poly.pdbx_strand_id
1 'polypeptide(L)'
;MNSPLGKKSTEKEQLIVIGKYDPQTIPMPYQKTSLRRVIGISPKKIKQKPYIPIATDGEKILTEGCLIDAVSFFQTESKKRFMVLTNKEKCFLLQLSITYKKSIEVFESKYPGVFKVKYSKNLYRNLSTLKKNIAFFQREGVHFGLHRYLSTKNHFKISKKIRLKNSLDDLFFFLPCAPYQEVFCIEEKDPGRSVISLDFNSMYMSCMDEPMMHPGFLEFRQYDTSRVSIDDLPRGMFYVEFRKVKSNFFARYHPFKYQVRGESFPFKLDKENRIRILLLSDEIVYYSKYFESTHIFWGVVSTKLIQHPLLAESKKIYQKRTLYQSHGDDVSSSWCKIQLAAMHSATKSKSTRRLIFSTPSDLIDYVTSKYYVQSQSDWSCVKSIKHIDSIPGFRVRKLKQEWQLECPVLSDNINIFSLHAEVIARARLKMFKTLEQMASFPTVRVCYCNTDSIHLSVEKERMDAFFSSIAPMLSNEAGNLKVECISDQGLWLDIGRYWLKKNSEVLKFKNIIFNNGWSNNPYNDVRKSLKINKIDDYRYISEKYIHLKNSFSYKKKLRFLTFIDSYIFERYSCEEVIDPIVAGRTVANEIFNSQFIKLHYFKRLATS
;
A
#
# COMPACT_ATOMS: atom_id res chain seq x y z
N MET A 1 7.53 52.95 30.99
CA MET A 1 6.68 51.76 30.83
C MET A 1 7.40 50.79 29.90
N ASN A 2 7.98 49.74 30.47
CA ASN A 2 8.81 48.78 29.73
C ASN A 2 7.92 47.78 28.97
N SER A 3 8.13 47.72 27.66
CA SER A 3 7.61 46.68 26.76
C SER A 3 8.13 45.30 27.20
N PRO A 4 7.27 44.28 27.37
CA PRO A 4 7.74 42.93 27.68
C PRO A 4 8.39 42.33 26.42
N LEU A 5 9.71 42.19 26.51
CA LEU A 5 10.55 41.38 25.64
C LEU A 5 9.86 40.04 25.32
N GLY A 6 9.68 39.79 24.02
CA GLY A 6 9.21 38.51 23.51
C GLY A 6 10.05 37.37 24.08
N LYS A 7 9.39 36.44 24.77
CA LYS A 7 9.98 35.15 25.11
C LYS A 7 10.33 34.46 23.78
N LYS A 8 11.62 34.43 23.44
CA LYS A 8 12.17 33.41 22.52
C LYS A 8 11.76 32.06 23.11
N SER A 9 10.87 31.34 22.44
CA SER A 9 10.65 29.93 22.74
C SER A 9 11.99 29.23 22.50
N THR A 10 12.64 28.79 23.57
CA THR A 10 13.73 27.84 23.47
C THR A 10 13.16 26.59 22.81
N GLU A 11 13.47 26.38 21.52
CA GLU A 11 13.11 25.16 20.80
C GLU A 11 13.71 23.99 21.57
N LYS A 12 12.84 23.23 22.25
CA LYS A 12 13.26 22.12 23.11
C LYS A 12 13.64 20.96 22.22
N GLU A 13 14.85 20.43 22.40
CA GLU A 13 15.30 19.20 21.75
C GLU A 13 14.28 18.07 22.00
N GLN A 14 13.64 17.58 20.94
CA GLN A 14 12.59 16.57 21.02
C GLN A 14 13.06 15.28 20.34
N LEU A 15 13.01 14.18 21.08
CA LEU A 15 13.28 12.84 20.55
C LEU A 15 12.00 12.22 20.00
N ILE A 16 12.03 11.88 18.71
CA ILE A 16 10.95 11.22 17.98
C ILE A 16 11.39 9.79 17.70
N VAL A 17 10.67 8.81 18.25
CA VAL A 17 10.93 7.39 17.98
C VAL A 17 9.86 6.87 17.01
N ILE A 18 10.29 6.12 15.99
CA ILE A 18 9.42 5.66 14.89
C ILE A 18 9.49 4.14 14.79
N GLY A 19 8.46 3.48 15.28
CA GLY A 19 8.22 2.05 15.12
C GLY A 19 7.13 1.73 14.09
N LYS A 20 6.96 0.44 13.81
CA LYS A 20 5.96 -0.04 12.84
C LYS A 20 4.52 0.07 13.34
N TYR A 21 4.29 -0.22 14.62
CA TYR A 21 2.96 -0.18 15.23
C TYR A 21 2.89 0.88 16.32
N ASP A 22 3.95 1.00 17.10
CA ASP A 22 4.05 1.91 18.23
C ASP A 22 5.34 2.73 18.11
N PRO A 23 5.28 4.05 18.26
CA PRO A 23 6.43 4.92 18.25
C PRO A 23 7.34 4.72 19.46
N GLN A 24 6.90 4.15 20.58
CA GLN A 24 7.67 4.10 21.82
C GLN A 24 8.66 2.94 21.91
N THR A 25 8.61 1.99 20.97
CA THR A 25 9.38 0.75 21.06
C THR A 25 10.09 0.41 19.77
N ILE A 26 11.32 -0.06 19.94
CA ILE A 26 12.12 -0.65 18.88
C ILE A 26 12.49 -2.06 19.35
N PRO A 27 12.24 -3.09 18.54
CA PRO A 27 12.51 -4.47 18.94
C PRO A 27 14.00 -4.66 19.22
N MET A 28 14.33 -5.14 20.41
CA MET A 28 15.68 -5.61 20.70
C MET A 28 15.84 -7.06 20.24
N PRO A 29 16.90 -7.39 19.49
CA PRO A 29 17.16 -8.77 19.08
C PRO A 29 17.45 -9.65 20.30
N TYR A 30 16.79 -10.81 20.36
CA TYR A 30 17.19 -11.90 21.24
C TYR A 30 18.44 -12.57 20.66
N GLN A 31 19.46 -12.82 21.50
CA GLN A 31 20.76 -13.36 21.06
C GLN A 31 20.68 -14.80 20.53
N LYS A 32 19.66 -15.58 20.91
CA LYS A 32 19.52 -16.97 20.44
C LYS A 32 19.01 -17.00 19.00
N THR A 33 19.90 -17.28 18.06
CA THR A 33 19.57 -17.43 16.65
C THR A 33 19.33 -18.90 16.28
N SER A 34 18.50 -19.13 15.26
CA SER A 34 18.27 -20.47 14.70
C SER A 34 18.05 -20.40 13.19
N LEU A 35 18.53 -21.40 12.46
CA LEU A 35 18.24 -21.57 11.04
C LEU A 35 16.92 -22.30 10.87
N ARG A 36 16.08 -21.80 9.97
CA ARG A 36 14.76 -22.35 9.64
C ARG A 36 14.65 -22.59 8.14
N ARG A 37 14.00 -23.70 7.77
CA ARG A 37 13.77 -24.04 6.37
C ARG A 37 12.71 -23.13 5.77
N VAL A 38 13.00 -22.57 4.59
CA VAL A 38 11.99 -21.87 3.78
C VAL A 38 11.13 -22.91 3.07
N ILE A 39 9.82 -22.88 3.31
CA ILE A 39 8.87 -23.87 2.77
C ILE A 39 8.16 -23.26 1.56
N GLY A 40 8.24 -23.93 0.40
CA GLY A 40 7.45 -23.58 -0.79
C GLY A 40 6.60 -24.73 -1.28
N ILE A 41 5.34 -24.44 -1.63
CA ILE A 41 4.38 -25.41 -2.17
C ILE A 41 4.35 -25.23 -3.69
N SER A 42 4.53 -26.32 -4.44
CA SER A 42 4.36 -26.27 -5.90
C SER A 42 2.93 -25.88 -6.26
N PRO A 43 2.70 -24.88 -7.14
CA PRO A 43 1.35 -24.52 -7.59
C PRO A 43 0.59 -25.71 -8.19
N LYS A 44 1.29 -26.66 -8.82
CA LYS A 44 0.71 -27.87 -9.43
C LYS A 44 0.09 -28.81 -8.39
N LYS A 45 0.51 -28.74 -7.12
CA LYS A 45 -0.04 -29.58 -6.04
C LYS A 45 -1.32 -29.01 -5.43
N ILE A 46 -1.68 -27.76 -5.73
CA ILE A 46 -2.89 -27.13 -5.18
C ILE A 46 -4.09 -27.53 -6.04
N LYS A 47 -4.89 -28.47 -5.54
CA LYS A 47 -6.15 -28.87 -6.18
C LYS A 47 -7.20 -27.77 -6.02
N GLN A 48 -7.80 -27.33 -7.11
CA GLN A 48 -9.01 -26.51 -7.09
C GLN A 48 -10.23 -27.39 -7.35
N LYS A 49 -11.28 -27.20 -6.54
CA LYS A 49 -12.58 -27.80 -6.86
C LYS A 49 -13.15 -27.12 -8.11
N PRO A 50 -13.64 -27.88 -9.10
CA PRO A 50 -14.24 -27.32 -10.30
C PRO A 50 -15.47 -26.48 -9.95
N TYR A 51 -15.78 -25.54 -10.83
CA TYR A 51 -16.97 -24.70 -10.76
C TYR A 51 -17.72 -24.84 -12.09
N ILE A 52 -19.05 -24.71 -12.04
CA ILE A 52 -19.84 -24.62 -13.28
C ILE A 52 -19.90 -23.16 -13.71
N PRO A 53 -19.53 -22.83 -14.95
CA PRO A 53 -19.75 -21.50 -15.50
C PRO A 53 -21.24 -21.30 -15.80
N ILE A 54 -21.82 -20.23 -15.28
CA ILE A 54 -23.21 -19.82 -15.52
C ILE A 54 -23.27 -18.33 -15.87
N ALA A 55 -24.33 -17.91 -16.55
CA ALA A 55 -24.66 -16.49 -16.77
C ALA A 55 -26.10 -16.22 -16.34
N THR A 56 -26.41 -15.00 -15.93
CA THR A 56 -27.73 -14.66 -15.36
C THR A 56 -28.08 -13.19 -15.50
N ASP A 57 -29.38 -12.90 -15.56
CA ASP A 57 -29.97 -11.56 -15.41
C ASP A 57 -30.70 -11.38 -14.06
N GLY A 58 -30.73 -12.43 -13.23
CA GLY A 58 -31.43 -12.49 -11.95
C GLY A 58 -32.72 -13.30 -11.97
N GLU A 59 -33.38 -13.40 -13.12
CA GLU A 59 -34.60 -14.19 -13.30
C GLU A 59 -34.26 -15.54 -13.91
N LYS A 60 -33.35 -15.55 -14.89
CA LYS A 60 -32.94 -16.75 -15.61
C LYS A 60 -31.45 -17.02 -15.46
N ILE A 61 -31.10 -18.29 -15.59
CA ILE A 61 -29.74 -18.79 -15.57
C ILE A 61 -29.50 -19.56 -16.85
N LEU A 62 -28.47 -19.15 -17.58
CA LEU A 62 -27.95 -19.89 -18.72
C LEU A 62 -26.78 -20.75 -18.27
N THR A 63 -26.92 -22.07 -18.43
CA THR A 63 -25.87 -23.06 -18.18
C THR A 63 -25.93 -24.14 -19.24
N GLU A 64 -24.78 -24.60 -19.72
CA GLU A 64 -24.71 -25.72 -20.69
C GLU A 64 -25.61 -25.56 -21.95
N GLY A 65 -26.00 -24.33 -22.31
CA GLY A 65 -26.87 -24.04 -23.44
C GLY A 65 -28.36 -23.94 -23.09
N CYS A 66 -28.75 -24.35 -21.89
CA CYS A 66 -30.12 -24.33 -21.39
C CYS A 66 -30.40 -23.09 -20.55
N LEU A 67 -31.55 -22.48 -20.78
CA LEU A 67 -32.05 -21.35 -20.01
C LEU A 67 -33.09 -21.83 -19.00
N ILE A 68 -32.81 -21.62 -17.71
CA ILE A 68 -33.60 -22.17 -16.60
C ILE A 68 -34.00 -21.00 -15.68
N ASP A 69 -35.20 -21.06 -15.10
CA ASP A 69 -35.58 -20.14 -14.03
C ASP A 69 -34.57 -20.21 -12.86
N ALA A 70 -34.18 -19.06 -12.31
CA ALA A 70 -33.12 -18.97 -11.32
C ALA A 70 -33.49 -19.68 -10.01
N VAL A 71 -34.74 -19.61 -9.57
CA VAL A 71 -35.18 -20.30 -8.34
C VAL A 71 -35.13 -21.81 -8.55
N SER A 72 -35.72 -22.27 -9.65
CA SER A 72 -35.78 -23.68 -10.05
C SER A 72 -34.37 -24.27 -10.21
N PHE A 73 -33.44 -23.54 -10.82
CA PHE A 73 -32.04 -23.95 -10.94
C PHE A 73 -31.39 -24.18 -9.57
N PHE A 74 -31.57 -23.26 -8.62
CA PHE A 74 -30.94 -23.40 -7.29
C PHE A 74 -31.59 -24.48 -6.41
N GLN A 75 -32.88 -24.78 -6.63
CA GLN A 75 -33.59 -25.89 -5.97
C GLN A 75 -33.13 -27.25 -6.47
N THR A 76 -32.92 -27.41 -7.78
CA THR A 76 -32.68 -28.71 -8.42
C THR A 76 -31.20 -29.07 -8.52
N GLU A 77 -30.32 -28.10 -8.73
CA GLU A 77 -28.92 -28.36 -8.99
C GLU A 77 -28.21 -28.90 -7.74
N SER A 78 -27.58 -30.06 -7.85
CA SER A 78 -26.85 -30.69 -6.73
C SER A 78 -25.51 -30.02 -6.46
N LYS A 79 -24.91 -29.39 -7.48
CA LYS A 79 -23.60 -28.73 -7.37
C LYS A 79 -23.66 -27.54 -6.41
N LYS A 80 -22.54 -27.31 -5.72
CA LYS A 80 -22.43 -26.30 -4.64
C LYS A 80 -21.64 -25.05 -5.05
N ARG A 81 -21.02 -25.04 -6.23
CA ARG A 81 -20.07 -24.00 -6.65
C ARG A 81 -20.27 -23.61 -8.10
N PHE A 82 -20.68 -22.36 -8.29
CA PHE A 82 -20.90 -21.74 -9.59
C PHE A 82 -19.91 -20.60 -9.79
N MET A 83 -19.66 -20.25 -11.04
CA MET A 83 -18.91 -19.05 -11.41
C MET A 83 -19.71 -18.23 -12.41
N VAL A 84 -19.81 -16.93 -12.14
CA VAL A 84 -20.34 -15.92 -13.07
C VAL A 84 -19.22 -15.02 -13.59
N LEU A 85 -19.47 -14.30 -14.67
CA LEU A 85 -18.47 -13.43 -15.28
C LEU A 85 -18.19 -12.18 -14.42
N THR A 86 -19.24 -11.57 -13.88
CA THR A 86 -19.22 -10.20 -13.33
C THR A 86 -19.71 -10.13 -11.89
N ASN A 87 -19.29 -9.09 -11.14
CA ASN A 87 -19.87 -8.87 -9.80
C ASN A 87 -21.37 -8.52 -9.87
N LYS A 88 -21.82 -7.92 -10.98
CA LYS A 88 -23.24 -7.59 -11.21
C LYS A 88 -24.12 -8.85 -11.22
N GLU A 89 -23.72 -9.87 -11.97
CA GLU A 89 -24.42 -11.17 -11.98
C GLU A 89 -24.49 -11.80 -10.60
N LYS A 90 -23.39 -11.74 -9.83
CA LYS A 90 -23.40 -12.25 -8.45
C LYS A 90 -24.38 -11.48 -7.56
N CYS A 91 -24.50 -10.17 -7.74
CA CYS A 91 -25.46 -9.38 -6.97
C CYS A 91 -26.90 -9.84 -7.24
N PHE A 92 -27.25 -10.16 -8.49
CA PHE A 92 -28.57 -10.68 -8.82
C PHE A 92 -28.88 -12.00 -8.11
N LEU A 93 -27.90 -12.89 -8.01
CA LEU A 93 -28.07 -14.21 -7.38
C LEU A 93 -27.80 -14.23 -5.87
N LEU A 94 -27.49 -13.09 -5.26
CA LEU A 94 -26.95 -13.09 -3.89
C LEU A 94 -27.95 -13.67 -2.89
N GLN A 95 -29.24 -13.31 -3.00
CA GLN A 95 -30.29 -13.81 -2.12
C GLN A 95 -30.47 -15.33 -2.28
N LEU A 96 -30.61 -15.81 -3.52
CA LEU A 96 -30.72 -17.24 -3.82
C LEU A 96 -29.50 -18.03 -3.31
N SER A 97 -28.30 -17.48 -3.47
CA SER A 97 -27.08 -18.11 -2.98
C SER A 97 -27.06 -18.33 -1.47
N ILE A 98 -27.66 -17.40 -0.72
CA ILE A 98 -27.79 -17.49 0.74
C ILE A 98 -28.86 -18.50 1.11
N THR A 99 -30.06 -18.38 0.54
CA THR A 99 -31.21 -19.26 0.80
C THR A 99 -30.86 -20.73 0.58
N TYR A 100 -30.27 -21.06 -0.57
CA TYR A 100 -29.95 -22.43 -0.96
C TYR A 100 -28.52 -22.86 -0.58
N LYS A 101 -27.81 -22.05 0.21
CA LYS A 101 -26.44 -22.31 0.71
C LYS A 101 -25.46 -22.69 -0.41
N LYS A 102 -25.57 -22.03 -1.57
CA LYS A 102 -24.72 -22.24 -2.75
C LYS A 102 -23.62 -21.18 -2.81
N SER A 103 -22.44 -21.56 -3.32
CA SER A 103 -21.31 -20.65 -3.46
C SER A 103 -21.23 -20.10 -4.88
N ILE A 104 -21.21 -18.77 -5.02
CA ILE A 104 -21.01 -18.08 -6.29
C ILE A 104 -19.67 -17.34 -6.28
N GLU A 105 -18.78 -17.81 -7.14
CA GLU A 105 -17.53 -17.14 -7.47
C GLU A 105 -17.70 -16.19 -8.64
N VAL A 106 -16.86 -15.16 -8.70
CA VAL A 106 -16.90 -14.15 -9.76
C VAL A 106 -15.56 -14.15 -10.46
N PHE A 107 -15.58 -14.31 -11.78
CA PHE A 107 -14.38 -14.28 -12.60
C PHE A 107 -13.64 -12.95 -12.47
N GLU A 108 -14.34 -11.81 -12.64
CA GLU A 108 -13.79 -10.45 -12.48
C GLU A 108 -13.00 -10.28 -11.17
N SER A 109 -13.53 -10.78 -10.05
CA SER A 109 -12.90 -10.65 -8.73
C SER A 109 -11.77 -11.65 -8.50
N LYS A 110 -11.84 -12.82 -9.12
CA LYS A 110 -10.86 -13.89 -8.98
C LYS A 110 -9.64 -13.70 -9.88
N TYR A 111 -9.82 -13.00 -10.99
CA TYR A 111 -8.80 -12.69 -12.01
C TYR A 111 -8.80 -11.21 -12.41
N PRO A 112 -8.57 -10.29 -11.45
CA PRO A 112 -8.72 -8.86 -11.70
C PRO A 112 -7.65 -8.33 -12.65
N GLY A 113 -8.04 -7.38 -13.50
CA GLY A 113 -7.12 -6.54 -14.28
C GLY A 113 -6.49 -7.16 -15.53
N VAL A 114 -6.77 -8.44 -15.85
CA VAL A 114 -6.30 -9.07 -17.10
C VAL A 114 -7.26 -8.78 -18.26
N PHE A 115 -8.57 -8.88 -18.00
CA PHE A 115 -9.61 -8.67 -19.00
C PHE A 115 -10.45 -7.44 -18.66
N LYS A 116 -10.82 -6.66 -19.69
CA LYS A 116 -11.87 -5.64 -19.61
C LYS A 116 -13.23 -6.34 -19.61
N VAL A 117 -13.67 -6.80 -18.44
CA VAL A 117 -14.93 -7.53 -18.28
C VAL A 117 -16.09 -6.55 -18.15
N LYS A 118 -17.15 -6.74 -18.96
CA LYS A 118 -18.41 -5.99 -18.90
C LYS A 118 -19.61 -6.93 -18.98
N TYR A 119 -20.74 -6.51 -18.42
CA TYR A 119 -21.96 -7.28 -18.28
C TYR A 119 -22.81 -6.94 -19.48
N SER A 120 -23.26 -7.97 -20.18
CA SER A 120 -24.24 -7.83 -21.24
C SER A 120 -25.60 -8.32 -20.74
N LYS A 121 -26.68 -7.72 -21.23
CA LYS A 121 -28.02 -8.31 -21.10
C LYS A 121 -28.14 -9.62 -21.89
N ASN A 122 -27.26 -9.86 -22.86
CA ASN A 122 -27.19 -11.13 -23.58
C ASN A 122 -26.42 -12.17 -22.74
N LEU A 123 -27.15 -13.13 -22.16
CA LEU A 123 -26.58 -14.17 -21.30
C LEU A 123 -25.61 -15.10 -22.04
N TYR A 124 -25.86 -15.40 -23.32
CA TYR A 124 -24.95 -16.21 -24.14
C TYR A 124 -23.60 -15.53 -24.29
N ARG A 125 -23.58 -14.20 -24.48
CA ARG A 125 -22.35 -13.41 -24.55
C ARG A 125 -21.59 -13.44 -23.22
N ASN A 126 -22.28 -13.32 -22.09
CA ASN A 126 -21.63 -13.41 -20.77
C ASN A 126 -21.01 -14.80 -20.55
N LEU A 127 -21.77 -15.87 -20.83
CA LEU A 127 -21.31 -17.24 -20.64
C LEU A 127 -20.15 -17.62 -21.59
N SER A 128 -20.22 -17.23 -22.86
CA SER A 128 -19.17 -17.48 -23.83
C SER A 128 -17.87 -16.75 -23.47
N THR A 129 -17.99 -15.48 -23.05
CA THR A 129 -16.86 -14.69 -22.56
C THR A 129 -16.24 -15.31 -21.30
N LEU A 130 -17.07 -15.76 -20.35
CA LEU A 130 -16.60 -16.46 -19.14
C LEU A 130 -15.79 -17.70 -19.51
N LYS A 131 -16.35 -18.59 -20.35
CA LYS A 131 -15.68 -19.83 -20.79
C LYS A 131 -14.37 -19.52 -21.52
N LYS A 132 -14.36 -18.56 -22.45
CA LYS A 132 -13.15 -18.12 -23.18
C LYS A 132 -12.05 -17.66 -22.22
N ASN A 133 -12.41 -16.85 -21.23
CA ASN A 133 -11.44 -16.28 -20.31
C ASN A 133 -10.93 -17.31 -19.27
N ILE A 134 -11.77 -18.26 -18.85
CA ILE A 134 -11.34 -19.41 -18.04
C ILE A 134 -10.32 -20.25 -18.83
N ALA A 135 -10.61 -20.54 -20.11
CA ALA A 135 -9.73 -21.32 -20.98
C ALA A 135 -8.36 -20.65 -21.16
N PHE A 136 -8.30 -19.31 -21.26
CA PHE A 136 -7.05 -18.57 -21.25
C PHE A 136 -6.20 -18.89 -20.02
N PHE A 137 -6.78 -18.78 -18.82
CA PHE A 137 -6.04 -19.08 -17.58
C PHE A 137 -5.65 -20.55 -17.44
N GLN A 138 -6.47 -21.47 -17.95
CA GLN A 138 -6.11 -22.88 -18.00
C GLN A 138 -4.88 -23.12 -18.88
N ARG A 139 -4.80 -22.48 -20.06
CA ARG A 139 -3.61 -22.53 -20.93
C ARG A 139 -2.37 -21.94 -20.26
N GLU A 140 -2.53 -20.84 -19.52
CA GLU A 140 -1.45 -20.24 -18.72
C GLU A 140 -1.08 -21.06 -17.46
N GLY A 141 -1.75 -22.20 -17.21
CA GLY A 141 -1.51 -23.06 -16.06
C GLY A 141 -1.95 -22.45 -14.73
N VAL A 142 -2.92 -21.54 -14.76
CA VAL A 142 -3.50 -20.87 -13.58
C VAL A 142 -4.73 -21.64 -13.11
N HIS A 143 -4.55 -22.49 -12.11
CA HIS A 143 -5.58 -23.42 -11.64
C HIS A 143 -6.40 -22.92 -10.45
N PHE A 144 -6.19 -21.69 -9.98
CA PHE A 144 -6.96 -21.08 -8.89
C PHE A 144 -6.84 -19.56 -8.92
N GLY A 145 -7.38 -18.87 -7.91
CA GLY A 145 -7.43 -17.40 -7.89
C GLY A 145 -6.07 -16.75 -8.14
N LEU A 146 -6.06 -15.72 -8.98
CA LEU A 146 -4.87 -15.15 -9.62
C LEU A 146 -3.78 -14.77 -8.62
N HIS A 147 -4.14 -13.99 -7.60
CA HIS A 147 -3.19 -13.53 -6.59
C HIS A 147 -2.57 -14.68 -5.79
N ARG A 148 -3.39 -15.66 -5.39
CA ARG A 148 -2.91 -16.83 -4.66
C ARG A 148 -1.98 -17.65 -5.55
N TYR A 149 -2.31 -17.82 -6.84
CA TYR A 149 -1.50 -18.55 -7.79
C TYR A 149 -0.13 -17.92 -7.96
N LEU A 150 -0.09 -16.61 -8.24
CA LEU A 150 1.16 -15.88 -8.45
C LEU A 150 2.02 -15.88 -7.19
N SER A 151 1.43 -15.61 -6.03
CA SER A 151 2.14 -15.68 -4.74
C SER A 151 2.74 -17.07 -4.51
N THR A 152 1.98 -18.15 -4.73
CA THR A 152 2.47 -19.53 -4.58
C THR A 152 3.59 -19.84 -5.59
N LYS A 153 3.41 -19.49 -6.87
CA LYS A 153 4.38 -19.75 -7.94
C LYS A 153 5.71 -19.05 -7.66
N ASN A 154 5.64 -17.76 -7.32
CA ASN A 154 6.81 -16.94 -7.05
C ASN A 154 7.53 -17.42 -5.79
N HIS A 155 6.77 -17.70 -4.72
CA HIS A 155 7.35 -18.22 -3.47
C HIS A 155 8.01 -19.59 -3.64
N PHE A 156 7.40 -20.49 -4.41
CA PHE A 156 7.99 -21.80 -4.72
C PHE A 156 9.34 -21.65 -5.45
N LYS A 157 9.44 -20.70 -6.40
CA LYS A 157 10.72 -20.37 -7.07
C LYS A 157 11.75 -19.83 -6.07
N ILE A 158 11.34 -18.92 -5.18
CA ILE A 158 12.21 -18.38 -4.12
C ILE A 158 12.74 -19.49 -3.21
N SER A 159 11.86 -20.37 -2.69
CA SER A 159 12.23 -21.46 -1.76
C SER A 159 13.18 -22.51 -2.34
N LYS A 160 13.34 -22.54 -3.67
CA LYS A 160 14.33 -23.41 -4.32
C LYS A 160 15.73 -22.82 -4.29
N LYS A 161 15.83 -21.49 -4.34
CA LYS A 161 17.11 -20.75 -4.32
C LYS A 161 17.54 -20.40 -2.89
N ILE A 162 16.58 -20.16 -2.00
CA ILE A 162 16.83 -19.88 -0.58
C ILE A 162 16.21 -21.02 0.23
N ARG A 163 17.08 -21.90 0.75
CA ARG A 163 16.64 -23.08 1.52
C ARG A 163 16.47 -22.78 2.99
N LEU A 164 17.31 -21.93 3.55
CA LEU A 164 17.38 -21.61 4.97
C LEU A 164 17.32 -20.09 5.18
N LYS A 165 16.67 -19.68 6.26
CA LYS A 165 16.70 -18.31 6.79
C LYS A 165 17.07 -18.32 8.28
N ASN A 166 17.78 -17.31 8.74
CA ASN A 166 18.09 -17.11 10.15
C ASN A 166 16.87 -16.52 10.88
N SER A 167 16.73 -16.78 12.17
CA SER A 167 15.63 -16.25 12.96
C SER A 167 15.62 -14.74 13.10
N LEU A 168 16.76 -14.08 12.92
CA LEU A 168 16.88 -12.62 12.85
C LEU A 168 16.11 -12.01 11.66
N ASP A 169 15.76 -12.79 10.63
CA ASP A 169 14.90 -12.33 9.53
C ASP A 169 13.54 -11.79 10.05
N ASP A 170 13.02 -12.35 11.15
CA ASP A 170 11.76 -11.91 11.73
C ASP A 170 11.81 -10.45 12.20
N LEU A 171 12.98 -9.89 12.50
CA LEU A 171 13.12 -8.50 12.93
C LEU A 171 12.87 -7.50 11.81
N PHE A 172 13.15 -7.88 10.55
CA PHE A 172 12.83 -7.04 9.38
C PHE A 172 11.32 -6.84 9.21
N PHE A 173 10.49 -7.66 9.87
CA PHE A 173 9.06 -7.39 9.95
C PHE A 173 8.76 -6.02 10.56
N PHE A 174 9.55 -5.56 11.53
CA PHE A 174 9.31 -4.33 12.30
C PHE A 174 9.85 -3.06 11.64
N LEU A 175 10.49 -3.16 10.47
CA LEU A 175 10.84 -1.98 9.70
C LEU A 175 9.57 -1.20 9.30
N PRO A 176 9.57 0.14 9.41
CA PRO A 176 8.51 1.00 8.88
C PRO A 176 8.58 1.06 7.35
N CYS A 177 8.26 -0.06 6.68
CA CYS A 177 8.36 -0.26 5.23
C CYS A 177 7.15 0.26 4.45
N ALA A 178 6.66 1.47 4.72
CA ALA A 178 5.66 2.07 3.84
C ALA A 178 6.35 2.65 2.58
N PRO A 179 5.84 2.38 1.36
CA PRO A 179 6.22 3.16 0.18
C PRO A 179 5.94 4.65 0.37
N TYR A 180 6.65 5.50 -0.36
CA TYR A 180 6.44 6.93 -0.32
C TYR A 180 5.07 7.29 -0.89
N GLN A 181 4.23 7.96 -0.10
CA GLN A 181 2.89 8.39 -0.51
C GLN A 181 2.53 9.68 0.20
N GLU A 182 2.29 10.75 -0.56
CA GLU A 182 1.90 12.06 -0.03
C GLU A 182 1.18 12.95 -1.07
N VAL A 183 0.30 13.83 -0.58
CA VAL A 183 -0.31 14.92 -1.36
C VAL A 183 0.19 16.25 -0.80
N PHE A 184 0.54 17.18 -1.68
CA PHE A 184 1.14 18.46 -1.32
C PHE A 184 0.26 19.65 -1.73
N CYS A 185 -0.40 19.57 -2.88
CA CYS A 185 -1.28 20.61 -3.41
C CYS A 185 -2.74 20.15 -3.38
N ILE A 186 -3.70 21.05 -3.15
CA ILE A 186 -5.11 20.72 -3.40
C ILE A 186 -5.45 20.88 -4.88
N GLU A 187 -4.92 21.92 -5.52
CA GLU A 187 -5.24 22.31 -6.89
C GLU A 187 -4.04 23.04 -7.53
N GLU A 188 -3.91 22.89 -8.84
CA GLU A 188 -3.14 23.76 -9.74
C GLU A 188 -4.08 24.27 -10.83
N LYS A 189 -4.25 25.60 -10.91
CA LYS A 189 -5.16 26.29 -11.84
C LYS A 189 -4.47 27.43 -12.60
N ASP A 190 -3.19 27.68 -12.33
CA ASP A 190 -2.44 28.80 -12.92
C ASP A 190 -2.27 28.59 -14.45
N PRO A 191 -2.81 29.49 -15.29
CA PRO A 191 -2.69 29.39 -16.75
C PRO A 191 -1.24 29.39 -17.26
N GLY A 192 -0.29 29.96 -16.50
CA GLY A 192 1.14 29.97 -16.82
C GLY A 192 1.87 28.66 -16.50
N ARG A 193 1.16 27.66 -15.96
CA ARG A 193 1.75 26.41 -15.49
C ARG A 193 1.11 25.19 -16.15
N SER A 194 1.86 24.10 -16.18
CA SER A 194 1.42 22.79 -16.66
C SER A 194 1.71 21.72 -15.62
N VAL A 195 0.79 20.76 -15.52
CA VAL A 195 0.91 19.61 -14.63
C VAL A 195 1.41 18.41 -15.42
N ILE A 196 2.52 17.82 -14.99
CA ILE A 196 3.15 16.64 -15.58
C ILE A 196 2.89 15.44 -14.66
N SER A 197 2.31 14.36 -15.19
CA SER A 197 2.17 13.08 -14.49
C SER A 197 3.23 12.10 -14.98
N LEU A 198 4.08 11.63 -14.08
CA LEU A 198 5.16 10.68 -14.33
C LEU A 198 4.89 9.38 -13.59
N ASP A 199 5.29 8.25 -14.18
CA ASP A 199 5.14 6.91 -13.60
C ASP A 199 6.38 6.07 -13.88
N PHE A 200 6.82 5.30 -12.89
CA PHE A 200 7.97 4.42 -13.05
C PHE A 200 7.59 3.13 -13.79
N ASN A 201 8.37 2.80 -14.81
CA ASN A 201 8.25 1.54 -15.52
C ASN A 201 8.68 0.36 -14.63
N SER A 202 7.70 -0.31 -13.99
CA SER A 202 7.95 -1.49 -13.16
C SER A 202 8.97 -1.24 -12.03
N MET A 203 8.78 -0.17 -11.25
CA MET A 203 9.65 0.26 -10.14
C MET A 203 10.21 -0.91 -9.31
N TYR A 204 9.33 -1.73 -8.73
CA TYR A 204 9.76 -2.81 -7.83
C TYR A 204 10.65 -3.86 -8.50
N MET A 205 10.52 -4.07 -9.80
CA MET A 205 11.42 -4.94 -10.54
C MET A 205 12.83 -4.35 -10.57
N SER A 206 12.97 -3.05 -10.86
CA SER A 206 14.28 -2.38 -10.88
C SER A 206 14.95 -2.42 -9.50
N CYS A 207 14.18 -2.37 -8.41
CA CYS A 207 14.69 -2.46 -7.04
C CYS A 207 15.23 -3.86 -6.67
N MET A 208 14.96 -4.89 -7.49
CA MET A 208 15.52 -6.24 -7.32
C MET A 208 16.89 -6.43 -7.98
N ASP A 209 17.38 -5.46 -8.76
CA ASP A 209 18.58 -5.63 -9.59
C ASP A 209 19.88 -5.60 -8.77
N GLU A 210 19.89 -4.82 -7.69
CA GLU A 210 21.04 -4.71 -6.78
C GLU A 210 21.16 -5.93 -5.84
N PRO A 211 22.40 -6.34 -5.47
CA PRO A 211 22.64 -7.41 -4.50
C PRO A 211 21.91 -7.19 -3.17
N MET A 212 21.33 -8.24 -2.61
CA MET A 212 20.44 -8.23 -1.44
C MET A 212 21.00 -9.10 -0.32
N MET A 213 20.58 -8.87 0.92
CA MET A 213 20.98 -9.68 2.06
C MET A 213 20.56 -11.15 1.87
N HIS A 214 21.48 -12.08 2.14
CA HIS A 214 21.12 -13.49 2.23
C HIS A 214 20.46 -13.77 3.59
N PRO A 215 19.18 -14.16 3.66
CA PRO A 215 18.46 -14.30 4.93
C PRO A 215 19.03 -15.39 5.85
N GLY A 216 19.72 -16.39 5.30
CA GLY A 216 20.46 -17.42 6.07
C GLY A 216 21.78 -16.96 6.73
N PHE A 217 22.35 -15.83 6.35
CA PHE A 217 23.66 -15.35 6.85
C PHE A 217 23.50 -14.02 7.60
N LEU A 218 22.44 -13.90 8.41
CA LEU A 218 22.19 -12.71 9.22
C LEU A 218 22.90 -12.84 10.57
N GLU A 219 23.54 -11.76 11.00
CA GLU A 219 24.26 -11.62 12.26
C GLU A 219 23.83 -10.36 12.99
N PHE A 220 23.72 -10.46 14.32
CA PHE A 220 23.52 -9.30 15.17
C PHE A 220 24.86 -8.64 15.51
N ARG A 221 24.93 -7.31 15.45
CA ARG A 221 26.10 -6.52 15.83
C ARG A 221 25.67 -5.34 16.69
N GLN A 222 26.38 -5.12 17.79
CA GLN A 222 26.33 -3.86 18.54
C GLN A 222 27.41 -2.93 18.00
N TYR A 223 27.14 -1.62 18.04
CA TYR A 223 28.04 -0.61 17.54
C TYR A 223 28.35 0.42 18.64
N ASP A 224 29.62 0.81 18.72
CA ASP A 224 30.01 2.02 19.43
C ASP A 224 29.69 3.22 18.53
N THR A 225 28.68 3.99 18.92
CA THR A 225 28.16 5.13 18.14
C THR A 225 29.24 6.14 17.74
N SER A 226 30.35 6.23 18.46
CA SER A 226 31.42 7.21 18.21
C SER A 226 32.42 6.79 17.12
N ARG A 227 32.37 5.53 16.66
CA ARG A 227 33.40 4.93 15.79
C ARG A 227 32.87 4.38 14.46
N VAL A 228 31.59 4.59 14.15
CA VAL A 228 30.97 4.02 12.94
C VAL A 228 31.13 4.97 11.76
N SER A 229 31.85 4.53 10.73
CA SER A 229 31.78 5.14 9.40
C SER A 229 30.44 4.80 8.76
N ILE A 230 29.66 5.83 8.42
CA ILE A 230 28.33 5.65 7.82
C ILE A 230 28.44 5.10 6.39
N ASP A 231 29.44 5.54 5.63
CA ASP A 231 29.63 5.14 4.24
C ASP A 231 30.07 3.68 4.11
N ASP A 232 30.66 3.12 5.16
CA ASP A 232 31.15 1.73 5.22
C ASP A 232 30.17 0.77 5.92
N LEU A 233 28.91 1.16 6.09
CA LEU A 233 27.92 0.31 6.75
C LEU A 233 27.70 -1.00 5.95
N PRO A 234 27.84 -2.18 6.59
CA PRO A 234 27.52 -3.44 5.93
C PRO A 234 26.03 -3.51 5.59
N ARG A 235 25.68 -4.30 4.57
CA ARG A 235 24.29 -4.49 4.16
C ARG A 235 23.48 -5.09 5.31
N GLY A 236 22.50 -4.34 5.80
CA GLY A 236 21.79 -4.69 7.01
C GLY A 236 20.63 -3.76 7.33
N MET A 237 19.91 -4.11 8.39
CA MET A 237 19.01 -3.22 9.12
C MET A 237 19.72 -2.70 10.37
N PHE A 238 19.55 -1.42 10.68
CA PHE A 238 20.15 -0.79 11.84
C PHE A 238 19.14 0.03 12.62
N TYR A 239 19.35 0.08 13.93
CA TYR A 239 18.75 1.08 14.79
C TYR A 239 19.64 2.33 14.80
N VAL A 240 19.09 3.40 14.24
CA VAL A 240 19.82 4.65 13.98
C VAL A 240 19.12 5.82 14.67
N GLU A 241 19.91 6.79 15.11
CA GLU A 241 19.46 8.12 15.50
C GLU A 241 20.03 9.19 14.56
N PHE A 242 19.17 9.92 13.88
CA PHE A 242 19.54 11.16 13.19
C PHE A 242 19.35 12.34 14.11
N ARG A 243 20.32 13.26 14.16
CA ARG A 243 20.22 14.50 14.94
C ARG A 243 20.31 15.70 14.03
N LYS A 244 19.42 16.66 14.29
CA LYS A 244 19.41 18.00 13.73
C LYS A 244 19.35 18.05 12.21
N VAL A 245 18.14 18.21 11.67
CA VAL A 245 17.95 18.30 10.22
C VAL A 245 18.48 19.64 9.70
N LYS A 246 19.38 19.60 8.71
CA LYS A 246 19.96 20.80 8.08
C LYS A 246 19.38 21.12 6.70
N SER A 247 18.63 20.19 6.10
CA SER A 247 18.06 20.34 4.75
C SER A 247 16.59 20.71 4.78
N ASN A 248 16.25 21.85 4.15
CA ASN A 248 14.87 22.26 3.91
C ASN A 248 14.11 21.24 3.04
N PHE A 249 14.81 20.61 2.08
CA PHE A 249 14.21 19.56 1.26
C PHE A 249 13.81 18.36 2.11
N PHE A 250 14.70 17.86 2.97
CA PHE A 250 14.40 16.71 3.82
C PHE A 250 13.29 17.04 4.83
N ALA A 251 13.36 18.19 5.51
CA ALA A 251 12.32 18.63 6.44
C ALA A 251 10.93 18.67 5.79
N ARG A 252 10.85 19.05 4.52
CA ARG A 252 9.59 19.12 3.77
C ARG A 252 9.12 17.77 3.22
N TYR A 253 10.04 16.93 2.72
CA TYR A 253 9.71 15.76 1.92
C TYR A 253 10.12 14.42 2.53
N HIS A 254 10.65 14.35 3.76
CA HIS A 254 11.11 13.07 4.32
C HIS A 254 10.00 12.00 4.28
N PRO A 255 10.36 10.72 4.09
CA PRO A 255 9.37 9.66 3.95
C PRO A 255 8.82 9.13 5.28
N PHE A 256 9.38 9.57 6.42
CA PHE A 256 9.00 9.04 7.73
C PHE A 256 7.56 9.39 8.10
N LYS A 257 6.90 8.44 8.76
CA LYS A 257 5.53 8.61 9.25
C LYS A 257 5.44 8.15 10.70
N TYR A 258 4.74 8.93 11.50
CA TYR A 258 4.45 8.60 12.88
C TYR A 258 3.23 7.66 12.93
N GLN A 259 3.26 6.65 13.81
CA GLN A 259 2.14 5.73 14.01
C GLN A 259 1.40 6.11 15.28
N VAL A 260 0.10 6.32 15.20
CA VAL A 260 -0.74 6.57 16.38
C VAL A 260 -2.14 6.00 16.13
N ARG A 261 -2.68 5.27 17.11
CA ARG A 261 -4.01 4.61 17.04
C ARG A 261 -4.20 3.66 15.84
N GLY A 262 -3.13 3.05 15.34
CA GLY A 262 -3.17 2.18 14.15
C GLY A 262 -3.21 2.94 12.82
N GLU A 263 -3.09 4.27 12.87
CA GLU A 263 -2.98 5.14 11.71
C GLU A 263 -1.56 5.71 11.58
N SER A 264 -1.22 6.11 10.35
CA SER A 264 0.11 6.58 9.97
C SER A 264 0.03 7.98 9.39
N PHE A 265 0.77 8.92 9.99
CA PHE A 265 0.74 10.35 9.70
C PHE A 265 2.11 10.86 9.22
N PRO A 266 2.20 11.58 8.10
CA PRO A 266 3.35 12.44 7.85
C PRO A 266 3.36 13.57 8.87
N PHE A 267 4.53 13.96 9.33
CA PHE A 267 4.72 14.96 10.37
C PHE A 267 5.82 15.96 9.98
N LYS A 268 5.84 17.13 10.60
CA LYS A 268 6.88 18.14 10.40
C LYS A 268 8.13 17.78 11.20
N LEU A 269 9.30 18.05 10.64
CA LEU A 269 10.57 17.97 11.35
C LEU A 269 11.14 19.36 11.57
N ASP A 270 11.43 19.67 12.81
CA ASP A 270 12.11 20.89 13.24
C ASP A 270 13.61 20.67 13.36
N LYS A 271 14.38 21.77 13.32
CA LYS A 271 15.86 21.73 13.28
C LYS A 271 16.47 21.06 14.50
N GLU A 272 15.86 21.17 15.67
CA GLU A 272 16.36 20.56 16.91
C GLU A 272 15.85 19.13 17.15
N ASN A 273 15.07 18.56 16.22
CA ASN A 273 14.54 17.21 16.40
C ASN A 273 15.61 16.12 16.27
N ARG A 274 15.40 15.03 17.01
CA ARG A 274 16.14 13.77 16.90
C ARG A 274 15.21 12.66 16.50
N ILE A 275 15.63 11.80 15.58
CA ILE A 275 14.79 10.73 15.04
C ILE A 275 15.45 9.39 15.28
N ARG A 276 14.81 8.52 16.04
CA ARG A 276 15.19 7.12 16.25
C ARG A 276 14.31 6.20 15.44
N ILE A 277 14.91 5.36 14.60
CA ILE A 277 14.18 4.53 13.66
C ILE A 277 14.98 3.30 13.25
N LEU A 278 14.29 2.23 12.84
CA LEU A 278 14.91 1.12 12.12
C LEU A 278 14.95 1.43 10.61
N LEU A 279 16.13 1.38 10.01
CA LEU A 279 16.32 1.59 8.57
C LEU A 279 17.33 0.61 7.99
N LEU A 280 17.31 0.45 6.66
CA LEU A 280 18.34 -0.29 5.96
C LEU A 280 19.57 0.57 5.68
N SER A 281 20.74 -0.05 5.57
CA SER A 281 22.02 0.60 5.23
C SER A 281 21.91 1.67 4.14
N ASP A 282 21.37 1.35 2.96
CA ASP A 282 21.22 2.29 1.84
C ASP A 282 20.43 3.56 2.18
N GLU A 283 19.39 3.41 3.01
CA GLU A 283 18.59 4.55 3.46
C GLU A 283 19.39 5.40 4.44
N ILE A 284 20.15 4.79 5.33
CA ILE A 284 20.97 5.49 6.32
C ILE A 284 22.08 6.28 5.63
N VAL A 285 22.82 5.62 4.74
CA VAL A 285 23.88 6.24 3.94
C VAL A 285 23.33 7.43 3.16
N TYR A 286 22.14 7.31 2.58
CA TYR A 286 21.57 8.41 1.82
C TYR A 286 21.00 9.53 2.69
N TYR A 287 20.32 9.20 3.79
CA TYR A 287 19.66 10.20 4.61
C TYR A 287 20.63 10.95 5.52
N SER A 288 21.77 10.37 5.90
CA SER A 288 22.78 10.98 6.77
C SER A 288 23.23 12.37 6.29
N LYS A 289 23.31 12.57 4.97
CA LYS A 289 23.71 13.85 4.36
C LYS A 289 22.81 15.03 4.74
N TYR A 290 21.57 14.77 5.18
CA TYR A 290 20.60 15.81 5.56
C TYR A 290 20.60 16.16 7.05
N PHE A 291 21.46 15.54 7.84
CA PHE A 291 21.56 15.73 9.27
C PHE A 291 22.95 16.22 9.68
N GLU A 292 23.08 16.77 10.87
CA GLU A 292 24.38 17.14 11.45
C GLU A 292 25.14 15.91 11.91
N SER A 293 24.46 14.94 12.52
CA SER A 293 25.08 13.68 12.96
C SER A 293 24.12 12.49 12.86
N THR A 294 24.71 11.32 12.69
CA THR A 294 24.02 10.02 12.59
C THR A 294 24.69 9.05 13.54
N HIS A 295 23.94 8.44 14.45
CA HIS A 295 24.45 7.49 15.45
C HIS A 295 23.84 6.11 15.22
N ILE A 296 24.67 5.06 15.20
CA ILE A 296 24.25 3.67 15.02
C ILE A 296 24.41 2.93 16.34
N PHE A 297 23.31 2.37 16.87
CA PHE A 297 23.35 1.65 18.16
C PHE A 297 23.60 0.15 17.96
N TRP A 298 22.88 -0.46 17.03
CA TRP A 298 22.98 -1.87 16.72
C TRP A 298 22.45 -2.16 15.31
N GLY A 299 22.80 -3.32 14.76
CA GLY A 299 22.29 -3.78 13.47
C GLY A 299 22.15 -5.29 13.35
N VAL A 300 21.33 -5.71 12.40
CA VAL A 300 21.26 -7.07 11.86
C VAL A 300 21.78 -7.00 10.43
N VAL A 301 22.96 -7.56 10.21
CA VAL A 301 23.70 -7.44 8.96
C VAL A 301 23.83 -8.79 8.28
N SER A 302 24.02 -8.80 6.97
CA SER A 302 24.31 -10.04 6.25
C SER A 302 25.77 -10.13 5.84
N THR A 303 26.43 -11.23 6.19
CA THR A 303 27.80 -11.52 5.73
C THR A 303 27.86 -12.05 4.30
N LYS A 304 26.71 -12.31 3.68
CA LYS A 304 26.60 -12.77 2.30
C LYS A 304 25.51 -12.05 1.55
N LEU A 305 25.81 -11.65 0.32
CA LEU A 305 24.84 -11.06 -0.59
C LEU A 305 24.39 -12.07 -1.65
N ILE A 306 23.17 -11.89 -2.15
CA ILE A 306 22.57 -12.65 -3.24
C ILE A 306 21.85 -11.72 -4.20
N GLN A 307 21.74 -12.13 -5.46
CA GLN A 307 20.78 -11.51 -6.36
C GLN A 307 19.35 -11.95 -5.98
N HIS A 308 18.35 -11.06 -6.16
CA HIS A 308 16.97 -11.43 -5.85
C HIS A 308 16.55 -12.70 -6.65
N PRO A 309 15.99 -13.74 -5.99
CA PRO A 309 15.68 -15.02 -6.63
C PRO A 309 14.82 -14.94 -7.89
N LEU A 310 13.98 -13.90 -8.00
CA LEU A 310 13.04 -13.68 -9.11
C LEU A 310 13.53 -12.69 -10.17
N LEU A 311 14.70 -12.06 -10.04
CA LEU A 311 15.13 -10.99 -10.94
C LEU A 311 15.26 -11.44 -12.41
N ALA A 312 15.91 -12.58 -12.66
CA ALA A 312 16.06 -13.07 -14.03
C ALA A 312 14.70 -13.36 -14.70
N GLU A 313 13.72 -13.84 -13.92
CA GLU A 313 12.37 -14.06 -14.42
C GLU A 313 11.63 -12.75 -14.65
N SER A 314 11.76 -11.77 -13.74
CA SER A 314 11.09 -10.49 -13.86
C SER A 314 11.57 -9.74 -15.11
N LYS A 315 12.89 -9.72 -15.37
CA LYS A 315 13.48 -9.17 -16.61
C LYS A 315 12.86 -9.81 -17.86
N LYS A 316 12.74 -11.13 -17.90
CA LYS A 316 12.08 -11.85 -19.02
C LYS A 316 10.60 -11.48 -19.18
N ILE A 317 9.85 -11.37 -18.09
CA ILE A 317 8.43 -10.97 -18.16
C ILE A 317 8.28 -9.53 -18.62
N TYR A 318 9.18 -8.63 -18.20
CA TYR A 318 9.18 -7.24 -18.66
C TYR A 318 9.43 -7.13 -20.17
N GLN A 319 10.44 -7.84 -20.69
CA GLN A 319 10.70 -7.90 -22.13
C GLN A 319 9.47 -8.39 -22.92
N LYS A 320 8.82 -9.47 -22.45
CA LYS A 320 7.56 -9.96 -23.04
C LYS A 320 6.46 -8.91 -23.00
N ARG A 321 6.32 -8.19 -21.88
CA ARG A 321 5.33 -7.12 -21.76
C ARG A 321 5.54 -6.04 -22.81
N THR A 322 6.77 -5.55 -22.97
CA THR A 322 7.11 -4.54 -23.97
C THR A 322 6.78 -5.02 -25.39
N LEU A 323 7.10 -6.27 -25.70
CA LEU A 323 6.76 -6.89 -26.99
C LEU A 323 5.25 -7.00 -27.22
N TYR A 324 4.47 -7.36 -26.19
CA TYR A 324 3.01 -7.40 -26.33
C TYR A 324 2.41 -6.00 -26.49
N GLN A 325 2.99 -4.99 -25.84
CA GLN A 325 2.58 -3.60 -26.03
C GLN A 325 2.84 -3.11 -27.44
N SER A 326 4.00 -3.44 -28.04
CA SER A 326 4.30 -3.04 -29.43
C SER A 326 3.38 -3.70 -30.45
N HIS A 327 2.84 -4.89 -30.14
CA HIS A 327 1.88 -5.59 -30.99
C HIS A 327 0.41 -5.28 -30.69
N GLY A 328 0.10 -4.41 -29.70
CA GLY A 328 -1.27 -4.12 -29.31
C GLY A 328 -2.02 -5.24 -28.58
N ASP A 329 -1.32 -6.25 -28.03
CA ASP A 329 -1.93 -7.31 -27.22
C ASP A 329 -2.13 -6.85 -25.77
N ASP A 330 -3.24 -6.15 -25.55
CA ASP A 330 -3.68 -5.62 -24.25
C ASP A 330 -3.78 -6.71 -23.16
N VAL A 331 -4.25 -7.91 -23.52
CA VAL A 331 -4.52 -8.98 -22.55
C VAL A 331 -3.22 -9.59 -22.05
N SER A 332 -2.32 -9.96 -22.97
CA SER A 332 -1.02 -10.53 -22.61
C SER A 332 -0.13 -9.51 -21.92
N SER A 333 -0.17 -8.24 -22.36
CA SER A 333 0.51 -7.13 -21.67
C SER A 333 0.00 -6.95 -20.24
N SER A 334 -1.33 -6.96 -20.03
CA SER A 334 -1.95 -6.85 -18.71
C SER A 334 -1.61 -8.04 -17.81
N TRP A 335 -1.56 -9.25 -18.38
CA TRP A 335 -1.10 -10.45 -17.69
C TRP A 335 0.34 -10.32 -17.20
N CYS A 336 1.26 -9.90 -18.06
CA CYS A 336 2.66 -9.64 -17.68
C CYS A 336 2.76 -8.56 -16.59
N LYS A 337 1.98 -7.47 -16.70
CA LYS A 337 1.94 -6.41 -15.69
C LYS A 337 1.55 -6.94 -14.31
N ILE A 338 0.53 -7.79 -14.23
CA ILE A 338 0.09 -8.39 -12.97
C ILE A 338 1.11 -9.38 -12.42
N GLN A 339 1.77 -10.17 -13.28
CA GLN A 339 2.85 -11.05 -12.86
C GLN A 339 3.99 -10.27 -12.20
N LEU A 340 4.45 -9.18 -12.83
CA LEU A 340 5.49 -8.30 -12.30
C LEU A 340 5.08 -7.68 -10.95
N ALA A 341 3.85 -7.17 -10.86
CA ALA A 341 3.33 -6.59 -9.62
C ALA A 341 3.28 -7.60 -8.46
N ALA A 342 3.06 -8.88 -8.75
CA ALA A 342 3.00 -9.94 -7.72
C ALA A 342 4.37 -10.49 -7.28
N MET A 343 5.48 -10.14 -7.93
CA MET A 343 6.80 -10.71 -7.62
C MET A 343 7.40 -10.16 -6.33
N HIS A 344 7.32 -8.85 -6.10
CA HIS A 344 7.95 -8.22 -4.92
C HIS A 344 7.25 -8.56 -3.58
N SER A 345 5.98 -8.94 -3.64
CA SER A 345 5.19 -9.30 -2.47
C SER A 345 5.22 -10.81 -2.17
N ALA A 346 5.86 -11.63 -3.03
CA ALA A 346 5.90 -13.08 -2.86
C ALA A 346 6.70 -13.54 -1.64
N THR A 347 7.63 -12.73 -1.16
CA THR A 347 8.45 -12.97 0.05
C THR A 347 7.72 -12.63 1.34
N LYS A 348 6.52 -12.03 1.27
CA LYS A 348 5.70 -11.68 2.44
C LYS A 348 4.27 -12.14 2.24
N SER A 349 3.98 -13.33 2.74
CA SER A 349 2.63 -13.86 2.82
C SER A 349 1.87 -13.31 4.03
N LYS A 350 0.57 -13.08 3.89
CA LYS A 350 -0.30 -12.78 5.03
C LYS A 350 -0.68 -14.08 5.72
N SER A 351 0.17 -14.54 6.63
CA SER A 351 -0.18 -15.62 7.55
C SER A 351 -0.65 -15.03 8.88
N THR A 352 -1.83 -15.46 9.31
CA THR A 352 -2.38 -15.16 10.62
C THR A 352 -2.60 -16.45 11.40
N ARG A 353 -2.50 -16.35 12.72
CA ARG A 353 -2.88 -17.41 13.64
C ARG A 353 -3.92 -16.90 14.62
N ARG A 354 -4.71 -17.83 15.17
CA ARG A 354 -5.64 -17.54 16.26
C ARG A 354 -5.08 -18.12 17.55
N LEU A 355 -5.11 -17.32 18.59
CA LEU A 355 -4.69 -17.68 19.95
C LEU A 355 -5.86 -17.39 20.90
N ILE A 356 -5.98 -18.18 21.95
CA ILE A 356 -6.99 -18.04 22.99
C ILE A 356 -6.28 -17.70 24.29
N PHE A 357 -6.84 -16.76 25.04
CA PHE A 357 -6.33 -16.29 26.31
C PHE A 357 -7.47 -16.29 27.34
N SER A 358 -7.17 -16.69 28.57
CA SER A 358 -8.13 -16.70 29.67
C SER A 358 -8.47 -15.26 30.11
N THR A 359 -7.47 -14.38 30.16
CA THR A 359 -7.65 -13.00 30.62
C THR A 359 -7.27 -11.97 29.55
N PRO A 360 -7.82 -10.74 29.62
CA PRO A 360 -7.41 -9.65 28.73
C PRO A 360 -5.96 -9.22 28.96
N SER A 361 -5.45 -9.30 30.20
CA SER A 361 -4.06 -8.94 30.52
C SER A 361 -3.06 -9.87 29.84
N ASP A 362 -3.28 -11.19 29.88
CA ASP A 362 -2.40 -12.15 29.21
C ASP A 362 -2.28 -11.89 27.70
N LEU A 363 -3.41 -11.51 27.07
CA LEU A 363 -3.44 -11.13 25.66
C LEU A 363 -2.61 -9.88 25.41
N ILE A 364 -2.76 -8.85 26.26
CA ILE A 364 -2.01 -7.59 26.15
C ILE A 364 -0.52 -7.87 26.32
N ASP A 365 -0.12 -8.59 27.36
CA ASP A 365 1.29 -8.92 27.65
C ASP A 365 1.93 -9.74 26.52
N TYR A 366 1.17 -10.66 25.93
CA TYR A 366 1.59 -11.40 24.75
C TYR A 366 1.84 -10.49 23.56
N VAL A 367 0.92 -9.55 23.29
CA VAL A 367 1.03 -8.62 22.17
C VAL A 367 2.19 -7.64 22.37
N THR A 368 2.34 -7.13 23.58
CA THR A 368 3.44 -6.26 24.01
C THR A 368 4.79 -6.95 23.84
N SER A 369 4.96 -8.15 24.38
CA SER A 369 6.23 -8.88 24.32
C SER A 369 6.58 -9.36 22.91
N LYS A 370 5.59 -9.79 22.12
CA LYS A 370 5.85 -10.41 20.82
C LYS A 370 5.87 -9.43 19.65
N TYR A 371 5.08 -8.36 19.71
CA TYR A 371 4.92 -7.40 18.62
C TYR A 371 5.28 -5.96 19.01
N TYR A 372 5.69 -5.73 20.27
CA TYR A 372 6.12 -4.43 20.77
C TYR A 372 5.03 -3.35 20.68
N VAL A 373 3.75 -3.74 20.67
CA VAL A 373 2.63 -2.83 20.74
C VAL A 373 2.40 -2.49 22.20
N GLN A 374 2.65 -1.24 22.61
CA GLN A 374 2.48 -0.84 24.01
C GLN A 374 1.07 -0.30 24.25
N SER A 375 0.65 -0.41 25.51
CA SER A 375 -0.48 0.37 26.02
C SER A 375 0.06 1.55 26.80
N GLN A 376 -0.63 2.68 26.78
CA GLN A 376 -0.28 3.77 27.70
C GLN A 376 -0.55 3.34 29.14
N SER A 377 0.25 3.83 30.09
CA SER A 377 0.20 3.42 31.49
C SER A 377 -1.13 3.72 32.17
N ASP A 378 -1.89 4.71 31.68
CA ASP A 378 -3.20 5.12 32.18
C ASP A 378 -4.38 4.40 31.49
N TRP A 379 -4.11 3.51 30.53
CA TRP A 379 -5.16 2.81 29.80
C TRP A 379 -5.74 1.64 30.60
N SER A 380 -7.07 1.55 30.63
CA SER A 380 -7.74 0.33 31.08
C SER A 380 -7.56 -0.80 30.06
N CYS A 381 -7.67 -2.06 30.51
CA CYS A 381 -7.60 -3.24 29.64
C CYS A 381 -8.52 -3.15 28.41
N VAL A 382 -9.72 -2.56 28.57
CA VAL A 382 -10.67 -2.35 27.47
C VAL A 382 -10.14 -1.37 26.43
N LYS A 383 -9.49 -0.28 26.84
CA LYS A 383 -8.85 0.68 25.93
C LYS A 383 -7.68 0.03 25.19
N SER A 384 -6.82 -0.70 25.90
CA SER A 384 -5.70 -1.44 25.31
C SER A 384 -6.17 -2.45 24.26
N ILE A 385 -7.22 -3.22 24.54
CA ILE A 385 -7.79 -4.16 23.58
C ILE A 385 -8.34 -3.45 22.35
N LYS A 386 -9.05 -2.32 22.52
CA LYS A 386 -9.54 -1.52 21.39
C LYS A 386 -8.40 -0.97 20.54
N HIS A 387 -7.29 -0.58 21.16
CA HIS A 387 -6.09 -0.15 20.44
C HIS A 387 -5.49 -1.30 19.64
N ILE A 388 -5.30 -2.48 20.25
CA ILE A 388 -4.76 -3.66 19.55
C ILE A 388 -5.66 -4.03 18.37
N ASP A 389 -6.98 -4.04 18.55
CA ASP A 389 -7.95 -4.35 17.48
C ASP A 389 -7.99 -3.29 16.36
N SER A 390 -7.53 -2.06 16.63
CA SER A 390 -7.42 -1.01 15.61
C SER A 390 -6.18 -1.16 14.73
N ILE A 391 -5.18 -1.96 15.13
CA ILE A 391 -3.93 -2.12 14.39
C ILE A 391 -4.15 -3.08 13.20
N PRO A 392 -3.77 -2.67 11.96
CA PRO A 392 -3.88 -3.54 10.80
C PRO A 392 -3.16 -4.88 10.98
N GLY A 393 -3.92 -5.97 10.83
CA GLY A 393 -3.39 -7.35 10.96
C GLY A 393 -3.70 -8.01 12.29
N PHE A 394 -4.26 -7.27 13.25
CA PHE A 394 -4.79 -7.80 14.49
C PHE A 394 -6.32 -7.84 14.46
N ARG A 395 -6.90 -8.77 15.20
CA ARG A 395 -8.33 -8.78 15.51
C ARG A 395 -8.55 -9.41 16.88
N VAL A 396 -9.28 -8.73 17.75
CA VAL A 396 -9.64 -9.22 19.08
C VAL A 396 -11.12 -9.51 19.15
N ARG A 397 -11.49 -10.66 19.74
CA ARG A 397 -12.89 -11.04 19.97
C ARG A 397 -13.06 -11.54 21.39
N LYS A 398 -14.06 -11.00 22.09
CA LYS A 398 -14.51 -11.56 23.35
C LYS A 398 -15.37 -12.80 23.07
N LEU A 399 -14.97 -13.93 23.63
CA LEU A 399 -15.78 -15.15 23.75
C LEU A 399 -16.45 -15.14 25.13
N LYS A 400 -17.31 -16.12 25.44
CA LYS A 400 -18.09 -16.12 26.69
C LYS A 400 -17.23 -15.85 27.95
N GLN A 401 -16.15 -16.62 28.12
CA GLN A 401 -15.23 -16.51 29.26
C GLN A 401 -13.76 -16.32 28.84
N GLU A 402 -13.50 -16.14 27.54
CA GLU A 402 -12.14 -16.11 26.98
C GLU A 402 -11.98 -14.98 25.97
N TRP A 403 -10.73 -14.74 25.57
CA TRP A 403 -10.38 -13.76 24.54
C TRP A 403 -9.64 -14.41 23.39
N GLN A 404 -10.11 -14.17 22.18
CA GLN A 404 -9.46 -14.65 20.95
C GLN A 404 -8.70 -13.51 20.29
N LEU A 405 -7.43 -13.76 20.01
CA LEU A 405 -6.56 -12.90 19.20
C LEU A 405 -6.30 -13.56 17.85
N GLU A 406 -6.59 -12.86 16.75
CA GLU A 406 -6.01 -13.17 15.43
C GLU A 406 -4.84 -12.21 15.17
N CYS A 407 -3.64 -12.73 14.91
CA CYS A 407 -2.42 -11.91 14.73
C CYS A 407 -1.44 -12.48 13.69
N PRO A 408 -0.50 -11.68 13.15
CA PRO A 408 0.44 -12.12 12.12
C PRO A 408 1.48 -13.14 12.61
N VAL A 409 1.82 -14.16 11.82
CA VAL A 409 2.84 -15.15 12.20
C VAL A 409 4.23 -14.67 11.78
N LEU A 410 5.01 -14.14 12.73
CA LEU A 410 6.40 -13.71 12.47
C LEU A 410 7.27 -14.90 12.06
N SER A 411 7.15 -16.01 12.79
CA SER A 411 8.00 -17.17 12.64
C SER A 411 7.65 -18.09 11.46
N ASP A 412 6.85 -17.62 10.52
CA ASP A 412 6.42 -18.42 9.38
C ASP A 412 7.59 -18.72 8.43
N ASN A 413 7.71 -19.99 8.06
CA ASN A 413 8.71 -20.51 7.14
C ASN A 413 8.45 -20.09 5.68
N ILE A 414 7.30 -19.49 5.39
CA ILE A 414 6.98 -18.91 4.09
C ILE A 414 7.50 -17.48 3.96
N ASN A 415 7.65 -16.74 5.07
CA ASN A 415 8.04 -15.34 5.01
C ASN A 415 9.56 -15.17 4.97
N ILE A 416 10.03 -14.27 4.11
CA ILE A 416 11.42 -13.80 4.04
C ILE A 416 11.39 -12.28 4.10
N PHE A 417 11.39 -11.73 5.31
CA PHE A 417 11.12 -10.31 5.52
C PHE A 417 12.27 -9.42 5.05
N SER A 418 13.52 -9.86 5.13
CA SER A 418 14.68 -9.08 4.69
C SER A 418 14.58 -8.70 3.20
N LEU A 419 14.31 -9.67 2.33
CA LEU A 419 14.15 -9.43 0.90
C LEU A 419 12.96 -8.51 0.60
N HIS A 420 11.84 -8.69 1.30
CA HIS A 420 10.70 -7.78 1.14
C HIS A 420 11.07 -6.36 1.55
N ALA A 421 11.72 -6.20 2.70
CA ALA A 421 12.10 -4.90 3.24
C ALA A 421 13.05 -4.16 2.31
N GLU A 422 14.07 -4.84 1.77
CA GLU A 422 15.01 -4.25 0.81
C GLU A 422 14.34 -3.73 -0.46
N VAL A 423 13.43 -4.50 -1.06
CA VAL A 423 12.72 -4.02 -2.28
C VAL A 423 11.90 -2.77 -1.98
N ILE A 424 11.20 -2.72 -0.84
CA ILE A 424 10.37 -1.56 -0.48
C ILE A 424 11.22 -0.35 -0.08
N ALA A 425 12.29 -0.55 0.69
CA ALA A 425 13.22 0.51 1.07
C ALA A 425 13.88 1.14 -0.14
N ARG A 426 14.35 0.32 -1.10
CA ARG A 426 14.91 0.81 -2.38
C ARG A 426 13.89 1.56 -3.21
N ALA A 427 12.65 1.08 -3.27
CA ALA A 427 11.58 1.79 -3.98
C ALA A 427 11.31 3.17 -3.37
N ARG A 428 11.24 3.25 -2.03
CA ARG A 428 11.10 4.51 -1.30
C ARG A 428 12.30 5.43 -1.52
N LEU A 429 13.52 4.90 -1.44
CA LEU A 429 14.74 5.67 -1.66
C LEU A 429 14.83 6.19 -3.09
N LYS A 430 14.47 5.37 -4.08
CA LYS A 430 14.41 5.75 -5.49
C LYS A 430 13.40 6.88 -5.74
N MET A 431 12.21 6.78 -5.16
CA MET A 431 11.22 7.87 -5.19
C MET A 431 11.78 9.13 -4.54
N PHE A 432 12.37 9.03 -3.35
CA PHE A 432 12.91 10.19 -2.63
C PHE A 432 14.06 10.89 -3.36
N LYS A 433 15.01 10.13 -3.92
CA LYS A 433 16.08 10.61 -4.81
C LYS A 433 15.52 11.37 -6.02
N THR A 434 14.47 10.83 -6.63
CA THR A 434 13.80 11.43 -7.78
C THR A 434 13.13 12.75 -7.41
N LEU A 435 12.46 12.81 -6.26
CA LEU A 435 11.88 14.05 -5.75
C LEU A 435 12.93 15.10 -5.45
N GLU A 436 14.10 14.72 -4.93
CA GLU A 436 15.20 15.66 -4.70
C GLU A 436 15.67 16.30 -6.00
N GLN A 437 15.91 15.48 -7.03
CA GLN A 437 16.35 15.96 -8.34
C GLN A 437 15.29 16.84 -9.03
N MET A 438 14.00 16.51 -8.89
CA MET A 438 12.93 17.32 -9.49
C MET A 438 12.70 18.61 -8.72
N ALA A 439 12.72 18.56 -7.39
CA ALA A 439 12.49 19.73 -6.54
C ALA A 439 13.66 20.72 -6.55
N SER A 440 14.84 20.33 -7.03
CA SER A 440 15.97 21.24 -7.23
C SER A 440 15.84 22.09 -8.50
N PHE A 441 15.02 21.68 -9.47
CA PHE A 441 14.77 22.49 -10.67
C PHE A 441 13.92 23.72 -10.31
N PRO A 442 14.34 24.95 -10.69
CA PRO A 442 13.58 26.15 -10.39
C PRO A 442 12.14 26.05 -10.90
N THR A 443 11.18 26.65 -10.18
CA THR A 443 9.74 26.66 -10.54
C THR A 443 8.98 25.35 -10.30
N VAL A 444 9.64 24.20 -10.09
CA VAL A 444 8.93 22.93 -9.85
C VAL A 444 8.17 22.97 -8.52
N ARG A 445 6.90 22.58 -8.58
CA ARG A 445 6.09 22.26 -7.41
C ARG A 445 5.73 20.78 -7.44
N VAL A 446 6.16 20.03 -6.42
CA VAL A 446 5.71 18.65 -6.23
C VAL A 446 4.26 18.68 -5.73
N CYS A 447 3.33 18.11 -6.49
CA CYS A 447 1.90 18.14 -6.16
C CYS A 447 1.44 16.84 -5.48
N TYR A 448 1.94 15.69 -5.93
CA TYR A 448 1.46 14.38 -5.51
C TYR A 448 2.49 13.28 -5.75
N CYS A 449 2.60 12.35 -4.81
CA CYS A 449 3.41 11.14 -4.96
C CYS A 449 2.64 9.93 -4.43
N ASN A 450 2.67 8.81 -5.17
CA ASN A 450 2.11 7.55 -4.69
C ASN A 450 2.85 6.35 -5.26
N THR A 451 3.74 5.80 -4.44
CA THR A 451 4.53 4.59 -4.70
C THR A 451 5.44 4.72 -5.92
N ASP A 452 4.87 4.62 -7.11
CA ASP A 452 5.50 4.62 -8.42
C ASP A 452 5.07 5.80 -9.31
N SER A 453 4.23 6.71 -8.82
CA SER A 453 3.73 7.88 -9.56
C SER A 453 4.10 9.20 -8.89
N ILE A 454 4.40 10.22 -9.70
CA ILE A 454 4.75 11.60 -9.29
C ILE A 454 3.97 12.58 -10.17
N HIS A 455 3.32 13.57 -9.57
CA HIS A 455 2.75 14.70 -10.31
C HIS A 455 3.48 15.97 -9.91
N LEU A 456 3.88 16.75 -10.91
CA LEU A 456 4.60 18.00 -10.76
C LEU A 456 3.82 19.12 -11.47
N SER A 457 3.94 20.33 -10.97
CA SER A 457 3.53 21.55 -11.67
C SER A 457 4.79 22.34 -12.03
N VAL A 458 4.89 22.80 -13.28
CA VAL A 458 6.05 23.52 -13.84
C VAL A 458 5.54 24.70 -14.67
N GLU A 459 6.30 25.81 -14.72
CA GLU A 459 5.98 26.93 -15.60
C GLU A 459 6.09 26.51 -17.08
N LYS A 460 5.10 26.90 -17.88
CA LYS A 460 5.00 26.52 -19.30
C LYS A 460 6.25 26.91 -20.08
N GLU A 461 6.77 28.11 -19.82
CA GLU A 461 7.98 28.65 -20.47
C GLU A 461 9.26 27.86 -20.11
N ARG A 462 9.25 27.09 -19.02
CA ARG A 462 10.40 26.31 -18.54
C ARG A 462 10.29 24.82 -18.85
N MET A 463 9.24 24.38 -19.55
CA MET A 463 8.95 22.97 -19.82
C MET A 463 10.08 22.25 -20.56
N ASP A 464 10.64 22.86 -21.61
CA ASP A 464 11.71 22.23 -22.41
C ASP A 464 13.00 22.10 -21.60
N ALA A 465 13.36 23.13 -20.84
CA ALA A 465 14.50 23.10 -19.92
C ALA A 465 14.29 22.05 -18.82
N PHE A 466 13.07 21.93 -18.29
CA PHE A 466 12.72 20.91 -17.32
C PHE A 466 12.89 19.51 -17.90
N PHE A 467 12.29 19.21 -19.06
CA PHE A 467 12.42 17.91 -19.72
C PHE A 467 13.87 17.58 -20.06
N SER A 468 14.67 18.56 -20.50
CA SER A 468 16.11 18.39 -20.71
C SER A 468 16.84 17.98 -19.43
N SER A 469 16.48 18.57 -18.29
CA SER A 469 17.08 18.26 -16.98
C SER A 469 16.75 16.86 -16.44
N ILE A 470 15.59 16.30 -16.82
CA ILE A 470 15.14 14.97 -16.39
C ILE A 470 15.28 13.91 -17.49
N ALA A 471 15.75 14.27 -18.68
CA ALA A 471 15.90 13.37 -19.82
C ALA A 471 16.66 12.07 -19.49
N PRO A 472 17.75 12.08 -18.69
CA PRO A 472 18.43 10.84 -18.30
C PRO A 472 17.55 9.85 -17.51
N MET A 473 16.46 10.32 -16.91
CA MET A 473 15.51 9.51 -16.16
C MET A 473 14.33 9.01 -17.01
N LEU A 474 14.17 9.52 -18.24
CA LEU A 474 13.03 9.24 -19.11
C LEU A 474 13.37 8.17 -20.14
N SER A 475 12.79 6.97 -20.01
CA SER A 475 12.86 5.95 -21.06
C SER A 475 11.84 4.83 -20.82
N ASN A 476 11.71 3.93 -21.79
CA ASN A 476 10.92 2.70 -21.66
C ASN A 476 11.64 1.58 -20.90
N GLU A 477 12.84 1.84 -20.36
CA GLU A 477 13.58 0.86 -19.56
C GLU A 477 12.96 0.69 -18.18
N ALA A 478 13.19 -0.49 -17.61
CA ALA A 478 12.69 -0.81 -16.29
C ALA A 478 13.34 0.08 -15.22
N GLY A 479 12.49 0.74 -14.43
CA GLY A 479 12.90 1.64 -13.38
C GLY A 479 13.12 3.07 -13.83
N ASN A 480 12.98 3.38 -15.12
CA ASN A 480 12.94 4.76 -15.60
C ASN A 480 11.51 5.29 -15.57
N LEU A 481 11.41 6.62 -15.64
CA LEU A 481 10.15 7.34 -15.67
C LEU A 481 9.60 7.38 -17.10
N LYS A 482 8.28 7.38 -17.21
CA LYS A 482 7.55 7.73 -18.42
C LYS A 482 6.57 8.85 -18.13
N VAL A 483 6.36 9.71 -19.11
CA VAL A 483 5.30 10.72 -19.08
C VAL A 483 3.98 10.02 -19.38
N GLU A 484 3.06 10.08 -18.44
CA GLU A 484 1.72 9.51 -18.58
C GLU A 484 0.72 10.50 -19.16
N CYS A 485 0.82 11.77 -18.75
CA CYS A 485 0.05 12.87 -19.34
C CYS A 485 0.66 14.22 -18.96
N ILE A 486 0.35 15.23 -19.78
CA ILE A 486 0.59 16.65 -19.51
C ILE A 486 -0.77 17.33 -19.57
N SER A 487 -1.09 18.10 -18.54
CA SER A 487 -2.39 18.74 -18.30
C SER A 487 -2.22 20.21 -17.95
N ASP A 488 -3.27 21.01 -18.13
CA ASP A 488 -3.28 22.43 -17.77
C ASP A 488 -3.63 22.63 -16.30
N GLN A 489 -4.42 21.70 -15.74
CA GLN A 489 -4.93 21.80 -14.38
C GLN A 489 -4.86 20.46 -13.65
N GLY A 490 -4.78 20.52 -12.33
CA GLY A 490 -4.82 19.33 -11.48
C GLY A 490 -5.58 19.59 -10.19
N LEU A 491 -6.36 18.59 -9.74
CA LEU A 491 -7.02 18.56 -8.45
C LEU A 491 -6.59 17.30 -7.70
N TRP A 492 -6.16 17.44 -6.45
CA TRP A 492 -5.80 16.34 -5.56
C TRP A 492 -6.50 16.50 -4.22
N LEU A 493 -7.34 15.52 -3.85
CA LEU A 493 -8.10 15.56 -2.60
C LEU A 493 -7.52 14.62 -1.54
N ASP A 494 -6.84 13.56 -1.96
CA ASP A 494 -6.26 12.54 -1.09
C ASP A 494 -5.32 11.58 -1.87
N ILE A 495 -4.64 10.69 -1.16
CA ILE A 495 -3.89 9.60 -1.78
C ILE A 495 -4.85 8.70 -2.57
N GLY A 496 -4.67 8.69 -3.89
CA GLY A 496 -5.49 7.90 -4.80
C GLY A 496 -6.81 8.59 -5.18
N ARG A 497 -6.91 9.91 -4.94
CA ARG A 497 -8.03 10.77 -5.32
C ARG A 497 -7.52 12.04 -6.02
N TYR A 498 -7.48 12.01 -7.34
CA TYR A 498 -7.04 13.14 -8.16
C TYR A 498 -7.70 13.18 -9.55
N TRP A 499 -7.67 14.35 -10.18
CA TRP A 499 -8.14 14.63 -11.54
C TRP A 499 -7.18 15.58 -12.23
N LEU A 500 -6.81 15.28 -13.47
CA LEU A 500 -5.93 16.10 -14.30
C LEU A 500 -6.73 16.51 -15.54
N LYS A 501 -6.84 17.82 -15.79
CA LYS A 501 -7.65 18.39 -16.87
C LYS A 501 -6.79 19.08 -17.92
N LYS A 502 -7.20 18.97 -19.19
CA LYS A 502 -6.66 19.76 -20.30
C LYS A 502 -7.83 20.28 -21.12
N ASN A 503 -7.85 21.57 -21.45
CA ASN A 503 -8.97 22.19 -22.17
C ASN A 503 -10.35 21.86 -21.54
N SER A 504 -10.47 21.94 -20.22
CA SER A 504 -11.68 21.58 -19.45
C SER A 504 -12.11 20.11 -19.46
N GLU A 505 -11.41 19.22 -20.16
CA GLU A 505 -11.69 17.78 -20.16
C GLU A 505 -10.79 17.01 -19.19
N VAL A 506 -11.33 16.01 -18.51
CA VAL A 506 -10.56 15.13 -17.62
C VAL A 506 -9.73 14.14 -18.45
N LEU A 507 -8.42 14.37 -18.56
CA LEU A 507 -7.49 13.47 -19.24
C LEU A 507 -7.19 12.22 -18.41
N LYS A 508 -6.96 12.40 -17.11
CA LYS A 508 -6.57 11.31 -16.21
C LYS A 508 -7.13 11.55 -14.82
N PHE A 509 -7.70 10.51 -14.21
CA PHE A 509 -8.21 10.60 -12.84
C PHE A 509 -8.08 9.28 -12.11
N LYS A 510 -8.12 9.37 -10.79
CA LYS A 510 -8.24 8.22 -9.89
C LYS A 510 -9.13 8.64 -8.73
N ASN A 511 -10.19 7.89 -8.45
CA ASN A 511 -11.02 8.09 -7.26
C ASN A 511 -11.22 6.73 -6.58
N ILE A 512 -10.24 6.35 -5.75
CA ILE A 512 -10.21 5.03 -5.11
C ILE A 512 -11.53 4.74 -4.38
N ILE A 513 -11.98 3.49 -4.42
CA ILE A 513 -13.29 3.01 -3.94
C ILE A 513 -14.45 3.36 -4.87
N PHE A 514 -14.51 4.55 -5.48
CA PHE A 514 -15.65 4.98 -6.30
C PHE A 514 -15.52 4.60 -7.78
N ASN A 515 -14.29 4.56 -8.29
CA ASN A 515 -14.00 4.02 -9.62
C ASN A 515 -14.27 2.51 -9.63
N ASN A 516 -15.02 2.05 -10.62
CA ASN A 516 -15.20 0.63 -10.89
C ASN A 516 -15.01 0.39 -12.40
N GLY A 517 -14.67 -0.84 -12.81
CA GLY A 517 -14.39 -1.16 -14.21
C GLY A 517 -15.57 -0.98 -15.19
N TRP A 518 -16.73 -0.59 -14.66
CA TRP A 518 -18.03 -0.48 -15.34
C TRP A 518 -18.42 0.97 -15.59
N SER A 519 -17.91 1.90 -14.77
CA SER A 519 -18.18 3.32 -14.80
C SER A 519 -16.85 4.07 -14.75
N ASN A 520 -16.48 4.64 -15.90
CA ASN A 520 -15.41 5.63 -16.00
C ASN A 520 -15.91 7.03 -15.67
N ASN A 521 -17.05 7.17 -14.98
CA ASN A 521 -17.54 8.48 -14.59
C ASN A 521 -16.57 9.09 -13.55
N PRO A 522 -15.85 10.19 -13.89
CA PRO A 522 -14.90 10.81 -12.96
C PRO A 522 -15.59 11.48 -11.77
N TYR A 523 -16.91 11.67 -11.84
CA TYR A 523 -17.72 12.42 -10.88
C TYR A 523 -18.51 11.54 -9.92
N ASN A 524 -18.23 10.24 -9.85
CA ASN A 524 -18.88 9.35 -8.87
C ASN A 524 -18.47 9.73 -7.43
N ASP A 525 -19.45 10.07 -6.60
CA ASP A 525 -19.28 10.42 -5.19
C ASP A 525 -20.02 9.48 -4.23
N VAL A 526 -20.82 8.56 -4.77
CA VAL A 526 -21.53 7.53 -4.01
C VAL A 526 -21.25 6.16 -4.59
N ARG A 527 -21.00 5.19 -3.71
CA ARG A 527 -20.91 3.78 -4.07
C ARG A 527 -21.89 2.96 -3.25
N LYS A 528 -22.77 2.24 -3.94
CA LYS A 528 -23.62 1.20 -3.36
C LYS A 528 -22.82 -0.09 -3.17
N SER A 529 -22.99 -0.71 -2.01
CA SER A 529 -22.42 -2.03 -1.67
C SER A 529 -23.48 -2.88 -0.99
N LEU A 530 -23.50 -4.18 -1.27
CA LEU A 530 -24.38 -5.13 -0.59
C LEU A 530 -23.62 -5.76 0.59
N LYS A 531 -24.23 -5.76 1.78
CA LYS A 531 -23.69 -6.37 2.99
C LYS A 531 -24.54 -7.56 3.38
N ILE A 532 -23.90 -8.71 3.59
CA ILE A 532 -24.55 -9.87 4.20
C ILE A 532 -24.49 -9.68 5.72
N ASN A 533 -25.64 -9.54 6.35
CA ASN A 533 -25.76 -9.55 7.80
C ASN A 533 -26.09 -10.96 8.27
N LYS A 534 -25.58 -11.32 9.45
CA LYS A 534 -25.85 -12.60 10.10
C LYS A 534 -26.40 -12.31 11.48
N ILE A 535 -27.59 -12.82 11.77
CA ILE A 535 -28.20 -12.84 13.10
C ILE A 535 -28.51 -14.31 13.38
N ASP A 536 -27.79 -14.91 14.32
CA ASP A 536 -27.86 -16.34 14.61
C ASP A 536 -27.71 -17.21 13.35
N ASP A 537 -28.71 -18.03 13.02
CA ASP A 537 -28.71 -18.85 11.80
C ASP A 537 -29.31 -18.15 10.58
N TYR A 538 -29.87 -16.96 10.75
CA TYR A 538 -30.45 -16.16 9.69
C TYR A 538 -29.40 -15.28 8.99
N ARG A 539 -29.51 -15.16 7.67
CA ARG A 539 -28.69 -14.29 6.84
C ARG A 539 -29.58 -13.49 5.91
N TYR A 540 -29.36 -12.18 5.87
CA TYR A 540 -30.06 -11.28 4.97
C TYR A 540 -29.10 -10.28 4.34
N ILE A 541 -29.54 -9.66 3.24
CA ILE A 541 -28.78 -8.67 2.51
C ILE A 541 -29.31 -7.28 2.88
N SER A 542 -28.42 -6.36 3.23
CA SER A 542 -28.74 -4.95 3.34
C SER A 542 -27.89 -4.12 2.37
N GLU A 543 -28.42 -2.98 1.95
CA GLU A 543 -27.68 -2.02 1.16
C GLU A 543 -26.86 -1.11 2.07
N LYS A 544 -25.62 -0.81 1.67
CA LYS A 544 -24.76 0.16 2.33
C LYS A 544 -24.23 1.14 1.29
N TYR A 545 -24.49 2.41 1.53
CA TYR A 545 -24.01 3.51 0.71
C TYR A 545 -22.74 4.09 1.33
N ILE A 546 -21.69 4.18 0.53
CA ILE A 546 -20.43 4.83 0.88
C ILE A 546 -20.42 6.16 0.15
N HIS A 547 -20.30 7.26 0.87
CA HIS A 547 -20.24 8.61 0.32
C HIS A 547 -18.81 9.14 0.35
N LEU A 548 -18.43 9.93 -0.67
CA LEU A 548 -17.10 10.52 -0.82
C LEU A 548 -16.68 11.32 0.42
N LYS A 549 -17.61 12.10 0.99
CA LYS A 549 -17.42 12.90 2.22
C LYS A 549 -16.86 12.09 3.41
N ASN A 550 -17.22 10.81 3.50
CA ASN A 550 -16.84 9.92 4.60
C ASN A 550 -15.59 9.08 4.27
N SER A 551 -14.87 9.40 3.20
CA SER A 551 -13.80 8.55 2.67
C SER A 551 -12.40 9.19 2.63
N PHE A 552 -12.30 10.50 2.91
CA PHE A 552 -11.03 11.22 3.00
C PHE A 552 -10.23 10.82 4.25
N SER A 553 -8.90 10.86 4.16
CA SER A 553 -7.99 10.36 5.20
C SER A 553 -7.63 11.38 6.28
N TYR A 554 -7.69 12.69 5.98
CA TYR A 554 -7.33 13.80 6.87
C TYR A 554 -5.96 13.66 7.57
N LYS A 555 -5.01 12.99 6.89
CA LYS A 555 -3.64 12.77 7.40
C LYS A 555 -2.73 13.99 7.34
N LYS A 556 -3.21 15.08 6.74
CA LYS A 556 -2.57 16.38 6.63
C LYS A 556 -3.63 17.46 6.75
N LYS A 557 -3.24 18.61 7.28
CA LYS A 557 -4.10 19.79 7.37
C LYS A 557 -4.26 20.46 6.04
N LEU A 558 -5.39 21.11 5.84
CA LEU A 558 -5.58 22.03 4.74
C LEU A 558 -5.33 23.47 5.22
N ARG A 559 -4.34 24.15 4.65
CA ARG A 559 -3.99 25.54 4.99
C ARG A 559 -4.18 26.45 3.79
N PHE A 560 -4.94 27.52 3.94
CA PHE A 560 -5.09 28.55 2.93
C PHE A 560 -3.85 29.44 2.88
N LEU A 561 -3.34 29.70 1.69
CA LEU A 561 -2.23 30.62 1.46
C LEU A 561 -2.71 31.78 0.59
N THR A 562 -2.75 32.97 1.18
CA THR A 562 -3.26 34.19 0.54
C THR A 562 -2.49 34.56 -0.72
N PHE A 563 -1.16 34.42 -0.70
CA PHE A 563 -0.29 34.82 -1.82
C PHE A 563 -0.41 33.96 -3.09
N ILE A 564 -1.01 32.77 -3.00
CA ILE A 564 -1.33 31.92 -4.16
C ILE A 564 -2.83 31.69 -4.32
N ASP A 565 -3.66 32.34 -3.50
CA ASP A 565 -5.12 32.18 -3.46
C ASP A 565 -5.56 30.70 -3.55
N SER A 566 -4.92 29.85 -2.75
CA SER A 566 -5.11 28.39 -2.82
C SER A 566 -4.81 27.71 -1.51
N TYR A 567 -5.37 26.51 -1.33
CA TYR A 567 -5.04 25.67 -0.20
C TYR A 567 -3.88 24.70 -0.51
N ILE A 568 -3.07 24.44 0.51
CA ILE A 568 -2.02 23.41 0.47
C ILE A 568 -2.23 22.38 1.57
N PHE A 569 -1.66 21.20 1.35
CA PHE A 569 -1.60 20.17 2.38
C PHE A 569 -0.36 20.37 3.24
N GLU A 570 -0.57 20.64 4.52
CA GLU A 570 0.48 20.82 5.52
C GLU A 570 0.55 19.60 6.44
N ARG A 571 1.76 19.15 6.77
CA ARG A 571 1.97 18.06 7.74
C ARG A 571 1.61 18.55 9.15
N TYR A 572 1.15 17.65 10.00
CA TYR A 572 0.96 17.94 11.43
C TYR A 572 2.31 18.17 12.12
N SER A 573 2.36 18.98 13.18
CA SER A 573 3.55 19.01 14.04
C SER A 573 3.68 17.71 14.83
N CYS A 574 4.86 17.47 15.40
CA CYS A 574 5.10 16.31 16.25
C CYS A 574 4.14 16.26 17.44
N GLU A 575 3.95 17.38 18.13
CA GLU A 575 3.08 17.52 19.31
C GLU A 575 1.64 17.14 18.99
N GLU A 576 1.22 17.40 17.75
CA GLU A 576 -0.14 17.13 17.31
C GLU A 576 -0.41 15.65 17.02
N VAL A 577 0.62 14.84 16.79
CA VAL A 577 0.46 13.42 16.41
C VAL A 577 1.12 12.43 17.39
N ILE A 578 2.01 12.89 18.27
CA ILE A 578 2.69 12.04 19.26
C ILE A 578 1.72 11.51 20.31
N ASP A 579 0.88 12.38 20.87
CA ASP A 579 -0.11 11.95 21.85
C ASP A 579 -1.39 11.46 21.16
N PRO A 580 -1.89 10.24 21.46
CA PRO A 580 -3.11 9.70 20.86
C PRO A 580 -4.34 10.57 21.06
N ILE A 581 -4.53 11.18 22.23
CA ILE A 581 -5.70 12.01 22.54
C ILE A 581 -5.64 13.31 21.74
N VAL A 582 -4.48 13.97 21.74
CA VAL A 582 -4.23 15.16 20.93
C VAL A 582 -4.43 14.84 19.45
N ALA A 583 -3.83 13.78 18.93
CA ALA A 583 -3.99 13.34 17.54
C ALA A 583 -5.46 13.13 17.16
N GLY A 584 -6.23 12.47 18.02
CA GLY A 584 -7.67 12.28 17.81
C GLY A 584 -8.44 13.60 17.69
N ARG A 585 -8.17 14.56 18.58
CA ARG A 585 -8.79 15.89 18.56
C ARG A 585 -8.35 16.69 17.34
N THR A 586 -7.06 16.67 17.02
CA THR A 586 -6.49 17.33 15.85
C THR A 586 -7.15 16.85 14.56
N VAL A 587 -7.28 15.53 14.38
CA VAL A 587 -7.93 14.95 13.18
C VAL A 587 -9.42 15.28 13.15
N ALA A 588 -10.12 15.23 14.28
CA ALA A 588 -11.54 15.59 14.34
C ALA A 588 -11.77 17.06 13.94
N ASN A 589 -10.91 17.97 14.40
CA ASN A 589 -10.94 19.38 14.02
C ASN A 589 -10.65 19.56 12.53
N GLU A 590 -9.65 18.86 11.99
CA GLU A 590 -9.34 18.89 10.56
C GLU A 590 -10.49 18.36 9.70
N ILE A 591 -11.21 17.33 10.14
CA ILE A 591 -12.42 16.84 9.47
C ILE A 591 -13.46 17.96 9.41
N PHE A 592 -13.74 18.60 10.55
CA PHE A 592 -14.72 19.68 10.64
C PHE A 592 -14.34 20.86 9.73
N ASN A 593 -13.06 21.24 9.71
CA ASN A 593 -12.57 22.39 8.97
C ASN A 593 -12.47 22.17 7.46
N SER A 594 -12.02 21.00 6.99
CA SER A 594 -11.67 20.81 5.57
C SER A 594 -12.58 19.87 4.78
N GLN A 595 -13.49 19.13 5.41
CA GLN A 595 -14.42 18.25 4.69
C GLN A 595 -15.24 19.03 3.66
N PHE A 596 -15.87 20.14 4.07
CA PHE A 596 -16.68 20.96 3.17
C PHE A 596 -15.85 21.53 2.02
N ILE A 597 -14.63 22.00 2.30
CA ILE A 597 -13.71 22.54 1.30
C ILE A 597 -13.39 21.48 0.24
N LYS A 598 -12.95 20.28 0.65
CA LYS A 598 -12.65 19.18 -0.28
C LYS A 598 -13.85 18.79 -1.13
N LEU A 599 -15.05 18.77 -0.55
CA LEU A 599 -16.29 18.52 -1.29
C LEU A 599 -16.63 19.64 -2.25
N HIS A 600 -16.40 20.90 -1.88
CA HIS A 600 -16.60 22.04 -2.76
C HIS A 600 -15.70 21.96 -4.00
N TYR A 601 -14.40 21.69 -3.81
CA TYR A 601 -13.46 21.47 -4.92
C TYR A 601 -13.92 20.32 -5.84
N PHE A 602 -14.37 19.20 -5.27
CA PHE A 602 -14.92 18.09 -6.04
C PHE A 602 -16.19 18.47 -6.81
N LYS A 603 -17.12 19.20 -6.20
CA LYS A 603 -18.36 19.62 -6.86
C LYS A 603 -18.08 20.59 -8.00
N ARG A 604 -17.17 21.55 -7.81
CA ARG A 604 -16.75 22.49 -8.86
C ARG A 604 -16.19 21.75 -10.08
N LEU A 605 -15.42 20.68 -9.85
CA LEU A 605 -14.92 19.83 -10.93
C LEU A 605 -16.06 19.18 -11.75
N ALA A 606 -17.18 18.82 -11.12
CA ALA A 606 -18.32 18.17 -11.78
C ALA A 606 -19.23 19.17 -12.54
N THR A 607 -19.16 20.45 -12.21
CA THR A 607 -19.96 21.52 -12.83
C THR A 607 -19.18 22.37 -13.83
N SER A 608 -17.89 22.09 -14.04
CA SER A 608 -16.97 22.81 -14.95
C SER A 608 -16.38 21.89 -15.99
#